data_AF-A0A0F9MNP5-F1
#
_entry.id   AF-A0A0F9MNP5-F1
#
_cell.length_a   1.000
_cell.length_b   1.000
_cell.length_c   1.000
_cell.angle_alpha   90.00
_cell.angle_beta   90.00
_cell.angle_gamma   90.00
#
_symmetry.space_group_name_H-M   'P 1'
#
loop_
_entity.id
_entity.type
_entity.pdbx_description
1 polymer ?
#
loop_
_entity_poly.entity_id
_entity_poly.type
_entity_poly.pdbx_seq_one_letter_code
_entity_poly.pdbx_strand_id
1 'polypeptide(L)' 'MPIIFDNQGHLVSTESAEELHCFARRIKLAQSWYQNHPNHPHYDLTTQRARRNAELAGAIRVNSKELLELAWWGRK' A
#
# COMPACT_ATOMS: atom_id res chain seq x y z
N MET A 1 -2.15 11.70 4.64
CA MET A 1 -2.07 11.66 3.16
C MET A 1 -2.60 10.29 2.69
N PRO A 2 -2.91 10.05 1.40
CA PRO A 2 -3.68 8.85 1.02
C PRO A 2 -2.85 7.56 1.05
N ILE A 3 -3.56 6.43 1.14
CA ILE A 3 -3.02 5.10 0.82
C ILE A 3 -2.92 4.99 -0.71
N ILE A 4 -1.82 4.46 -1.21
CA ILE A 4 -1.57 4.34 -2.65
C ILE A 4 -1.08 2.94 -3.01
N PHE A 5 -1.28 2.53 -4.26
CA PHE A 5 -0.69 1.30 -4.77
C PHE A 5 -0.31 1.39 -6.25
N ASP A 6 0.70 0.63 -6.66
CA ASP A 6 1.16 0.61 -8.06
C ASP A 6 0.53 -0.53 -8.89
N ASN A 7 0.87 -0.58 -10.17
CA ASN A 7 0.38 -1.63 -11.08
C ASN A 7 0.86 -3.05 -10.70
N GLN A 8 1.99 -3.15 -9.99
CA GLN A 8 2.54 -4.42 -9.48
C GLN A 8 1.76 -4.89 -8.25
N GLY A 9 1.06 -3.99 -7.57
CA GLY A 9 0.20 -4.29 -6.43
C GLY A 9 0.86 -3.98 -5.09
N HIS A 10 1.94 -3.19 -5.07
CA HIS A 10 2.56 -2.76 -3.83
C HIS A 10 1.68 -1.67 -3.20
N LEU A 11 0.97 -2.01 -2.13
CA LEU A 11 0.15 -1.08 -1.36
C LEU A 11 1.00 -0.44 -0.24
N VAL A 12 1.09 0.88 -0.24
CA VAL A 12 1.88 1.65 0.73
C VAL A 12 1.07 2.80 1.34
N SER A 13 1.55 3.29 2.47
CA SER A 13 1.11 4.54 3.07
C SER A 13 2.04 5.69 2.66
N THR A 14 1.50 6.90 2.67
CA THR A 14 2.26 8.14 2.47
C THR A 14 2.61 8.83 3.80
N GLU A 15 2.19 8.26 4.94
CA GLU A 15 2.40 8.79 6.30
C GLU A 15 3.21 7.85 7.20
N SER A 16 2.78 6.59 7.36
CA SER A 16 3.35 5.68 8.38
C SER A 16 3.01 4.20 8.15
N ALA A 17 3.76 3.30 8.80
CA ALA A 17 3.43 1.87 8.83
C ALA A 17 2.10 1.60 9.54
N GLU A 18 1.79 2.36 10.59
CA GLU A 18 0.57 2.23 11.37
C GLU A 18 -0.67 2.50 10.51
N GLU A 19 -0.64 3.55 9.68
CA GLU A 19 -1.72 3.86 8.73
C GLU A 19 -1.91 2.73 7.72
N LEU A 20 -0.80 2.19 7.17
CA LEU A 20 -0.83 1.07 6.24
C LEU A 20 -1.50 -0.17 6.88
N HIS A 21 -1.12 -0.54 8.10
CA HIS A 21 -1.71 -1.66 8.81
C HIS A 21 -3.19 -1.44 9.14
N CYS A 22 -3.57 -0.22 9.55
CA CYS A 22 -4.97 0.15 9.79
C CYS A 22 -5.81 -0.04 8.52
N PHE A 23 -5.31 0.43 7.38
CA PHE A 23 -5.99 0.27 6.10
C PHE A 23 -6.08 -1.21 5.69
N ALA A 24 -4.99 -1.96 5.79
CA ALA A 24 -4.94 -3.38 5.44
C ALA A 24 -5.95 -4.21 6.25
N ARG A 25 -6.08 -3.96 7.56
CA ARG A 25 -7.11 -4.59 8.41
C ARG A 25 -8.52 -4.23 7.96
N ARG A 26 -8.76 -2.96 7.61
CA ARG A 26 -10.08 -2.48 7.15
C ARG A 26 -10.56 -3.20 5.89
N ILE A 27 -9.65 -3.48 4.94
CA ILE A 27 -9.96 -4.22 3.71
C ILE A 27 -9.71 -5.74 3.82
N LYS A 28 -9.41 -6.22 5.03
CA LYS A 28 -9.22 -7.65 5.36
C LYS A 28 -8.08 -8.32 4.59
N LEU A 29 -6.96 -7.62 4.38
CA LEU A 29 -5.74 -8.25 3.88
C LEU A 29 -5.15 -9.19 4.94
N ALA A 30 -4.54 -10.28 4.49
CA ALA A 30 -3.81 -11.18 5.36
C ALA A 30 -2.52 -10.51 5.85
N GLN A 31 -2.18 -10.69 7.13
CA GLN A 31 -0.93 -10.17 7.69
C GLN A 31 0.30 -10.78 6.99
N SER A 32 0.20 -12.00 6.47
CA SER A 32 1.26 -12.66 5.71
C SER A 32 1.56 -12.01 4.35
N TRP A 33 0.73 -11.08 3.88
CA TRP A 33 0.99 -10.30 2.67
C TRP A 33 1.78 -9.01 2.97
N TYR A 34 2.09 -8.76 4.24
CA TYR A 34 2.94 -7.63 4.62
C TYR A 34 4.42 -7.98 4.39
N GLN A 35 5.07 -7.18 3.55
CA GLN A 35 6.50 -7.26 3.28
C GLN A 35 7.21 -6.21 4.12
N ASN A 36 7.85 -6.63 5.22
CA ASN A 36 8.56 -5.74 6.13
C ASN A 36 10.01 -5.50 5.67
N HIS A 37 10.18 -4.74 4.58
CA HIS A 37 11.51 -4.34 4.11
C HIS A 37 11.90 -2.96 4.64
N PRO A 38 13.16 -2.73 5.06
CA PRO A 38 13.59 -1.47 5.70
C PRO A 38 13.29 -0.20 4.90
N ASN A 39 13.40 -0.28 3.58
CA ASN A 39 13.20 0.85 2.66
C ASN A 39 12.05 0.62 1.68
N HIS A 40 11.17 -0.35 1.95
CA HIS A 40 10.00 -0.61 1.12
C HIS A 40 8.94 -1.43 1.89
N PRO A 41 8.47 -0.99 3.07
CA PRO A 41 7.38 -1.68 3.74
C PRO A 41 6.08 -1.53 2.93
N HIS A 42 5.48 -2.65 2.53
CA HIS A 42 4.25 -2.66 1.71
C HIS A 42 3.40 -3.90 1.96
N TYR A 43 2.16 -3.90 1.49
CA TYR A 43 1.36 -5.11 1.32
C TYR A 43 1.28 -5.49 -0.16
N ASP A 44 1.31 -6.80 -0.44
CA ASP A 44 1.09 -7.32 -1.79
C ASP A 44 -0.40 -7.50 -2.10
N LEU A 45 -0.91 -6.78 -3.09
CA LEU A 45 -2.24 -7.00 -3.66
C LEU A 45 -2.18 -8.08 -4.74
N THR A 46 -2.07 -9.33 -4.28
CA THR A 46 -1.85 -10.54 -5.11
C THR A 46 -3.04 -10.92 -6.00
N THR A 47 -4.23 -10.37 -5.77
CA THR A 47 -5.45 -10.69 -6.53
C THR A 47 -6.12 -9.45 -7.07
N GLN A 48 -6.82 -9.58 -8.21
CA GLN A 48 -7.64 -8.48 -8.77
C GLN A 48 -8.72 -8.03 -7.77
N ARG A 49 -9.27 -8.97 -6.99
CA ARG A 49 -10.23 -8.67 -5.91
C ARG A 49 -9.62 -7.77 -4.85
N ALA A 50 -8.39 -8.04 -4.40
CA ALA A 50 -7.70 -7.21 -3.42
C ALA A 50 -7.45 -5.79 -3.96
N ARG A 51 -7.01 -5.67 -5.22
CA ARG A 51 -6.82 -4.38 -5.90
C ARG A 51 -8.11 -3.56 -5.96
N ARG A 52 -9.21 -4.20 -6.41
CA ARG A 52 -10.53 -3.56 -6.45
C ARG A 52 -11.03 -3.16 -5.07
N ASN A 53 -10.82 -3.98 -4.05
CA ASN A 53 -11.20 -3.64 -2.67
C ASN A 53 -10.41 -2.45 -2.13
N ALA A 54 -9.12 -2.36 -2.46
CA ALA A 54 -8.30 -1.21 -2.10
C ALA A 54 -8.82 0.08 -2.75
N GLU A 55 -9.09 0.05 -4.06
CA GLU A 55 -9.69 1.19 -4.80
C GLU A 55 -11.03 1.62 -4.19
N LEU A 56 -11.94 0.67 -3.93
CA LEU A 56 -13.24 0.95 -3.30
C LEU A 56 -13.12 1.52 -1.88
N ALA A 57 -12.04 1.19 -1.17
CA ALA A 57 -11.74 1.72 0.16
C ALA A 57 -10.99 3.07 0.11
N GLY A 58 -10.74 3.63 -1.07
CA GLY A 58 -10.10 4.92 -1.27
C GLY A 58 -8.58 4.88 -1.43
N ALA A 59 -7.99 3.70 -1.69
CA ALA A 59 -6.60 3.66 -2.15
C ALA A 59 -6.49 4.19 -3.58
N ILE A 60 -5.48 5.00 -3.84
CA ILE A 60 -5.25 5.63 -5.15
C ILE A 60 -4.24 4.78 -5.92
N ARG A 61 -4.59 4.40 -7.15
CA ARG A 61 -3.62 3.77 -8.06
C ARG A 61 -2.67 4.83 -8.61
N VAL A 62 -1.37 4.54 -8.53
CA VAL A 62 -0.29 5.39 -9.04
C VAL A 62 0.66 4.56 -9.91
N ASN A 63 1.59 5.21 -10.60
CA ASN A 63 2.71 4.50 -11.22
C ASN A 63 3.83 4.23 -10.19
N SER A 64 4.77 3.33 -10.52
CA SER A 64 5.82 2.96 -9.56
C SER A 64 6.76 4.11 -9.20
N LYS A 65 6.96 5.09 -10.08
CA LYS A 65 7.78 6.28 -9.77
C LYS A 65 7.07 7.16 -8.73
N GLU A 66 5.79 7.45 -8.94
CA GLU A 66 4.96 8.19 -7.98
C GLU A 66 4.89 7.48 -6.62
N LEU A 67 4.82 6.15 -6.61
CA LEU A 67 4.84 5.37 -5.37
C LEU A 67 6.11 5.64 -4.55
N LEU A 68 7.28 5.63 -5.18
CA LEU A 68 8.56 5.91 -4.51
C LEU A 68 8.63 7.34 -3.97
N GLU A 69 8.16 8.32 -4.76
CA GLU A 69 8.17 9.74 -4.38
C GLU A 69 7.19 10.05 -3.24
N LEU A 70 6.06 9.36 -3.20
CA LEU A 70 4.99 9.63 -2.25
C LEU A 70 5.07 8.79 -0.97
N ALA A 71 5.69 7.61 -1.00
CA ALA A 71 5.75 6.74 0.17
C ALA A 71 6.52 7.39 1.33
N TRP A 72 6.03 7.22 2.55
CA TRP A 72 6.61 7.84 3.76
C TRP A 72 8.09 7.51 3.99
N TRP A 73 8.52 6.32 3.58
CA TRP A 73 9.89 5.85 3.68
C TRP A 73 10.80 6.39 2.56
N GLY A 74 10.25 6.81 1.42
CA GLY A 74 11.00 7.30 0.26
C GLY A 74 11.34 8.78 0.33
N ARG A 75 10.69 9.53 1.23
CA ARG A 75 10.90 10.97 1.46
C ARG A 75 12.07 11.30 2.40
N LYS A 76 12.85 10.31 2.80
CA LYS A 76 13.96 10.47 3.75
C LYS A 76 15.23 10.99 3.10
#